data_AF-A0A1Q7JNR2-F1
#
_entry.id   AF-A0A1Q7JNR2-F1
#
_cell.length_a   1.000
_cell.length_b   1.000
_cell.length_c   1.000
_cell.angle_alpha   90.00
_cell.angle_beta   90.00
_cell.angle_gamma   90.00
#
_symmetry.space_group_name_H-M   'P 1'
#
loop_
_entity.id
_entity.type
_entity.pdbx_description
1 polymer ?
#
loop_
_entity_poly.entity_id
_entity_poly.type
_entity_poly.pdbx_seq_one_letter_code
_entity_poly.pdbx_strand_id
1 'polypeptide(L)'
;MLGADSTFAAHLYGQLSLRSGNLFCSPAIIRLALAMAYAGARGDTASEMQRVLALGPEGHTAFTKLLRGWEKLAHPDDPCVAERAAADPAMQKYYEDELDRRRIVLRVVNRLWAQSGYRFRDEFLALLRDQYLAPLAESTSTATPKRGARRSTSR
;
A
#
# COMPACT_ATOMS: atom_id res chain seq x y z
N MET A 1 7.98 10.86 11.07
CA MET A 1 7.38 9.72 10.34
C MET A 1 8.40 8.95 9.49
N LEU A 2 9.34 9.62 8.82
CA LEU A 2 10.36 8.99 7.94
C LEU A 2 11.28 7.94 8.60
N GLY A 3 11.50 7.99 9.92
CA GLY A 3 12.44 7.10 10.62
C GLY A 3 11.95 5.65 10.77
N ALA A 4 10.67 5.44 11.10
CA ALA A 4 10.13 4.12 11.36
C ALA A 4 10.01 3.26 10.09
N ASP A 5 9.64 3.89 8.96
CA ASP A 5 9.55 3.26 7.63
C ASP A 5 10.90 2.73 7.17
N SER A 6 11.95 3.52 7.38
CA SER A 6 13.31 3.19 7.01
C SER A 6 13.87 2.03 7.86
N THR A 7 13.56 1.97 9.16
CA THR A 7 14.00 0.87 10.04
C THR A 7 13.40 -0.47 9.61
N PHE A 8 12.08 -0.56 9.44
CA PHE A 8 11.44 -1.79 8.98
C PHE A 8 12.00 -2.24 7.62
N ALA A 9 12.15 -1.30 6.68
CA ALA A 9 12.69 -1.59 5.36
C ALA A 9 14.11 -2.16 5.43
N ALA A 10 15.00 -1.55 6.22
CA ALA A 10 16.37 -2.02 6.39
C ALA A 10 16.43 -3.45 6.96
N HIS A 11 15.65 -3.74 8.00
CA HIS A 11 15.57 -5.08 8.57
C HIS A 11 15.03 -6.10 7.57
N LEU A 12 13.94 -5.78 6.86
CA LEU A 12 13.35 -6.67 5.85
C LEU A 12 14.35 -6.97 4.72
N TYR A 13 15.00 -5.94 4.18
CA TYR A 13 16.01 -6.12 3.14
C TYR A 13 17.19 -6.94 3.62
N GLY A 14 17.67 -6.73 4.85
CA GLY A 14 18.74 -7.54 5.45
C GLY A 14 18.38 -9.02 5.57
N GLN A 15 17.11 -9.36 5.76
CA GLN A 15 16.64 -10.75 5.78
C GLN A 15 16.47 -11.34 4.37
N LEU A 16 15.96 -10.55 3.42
CA LEU A 16 15.68 -11.01 2.07
C LEU A 16 16.92 -11.10 1.17
N SER A 17 17.94 -10.26 1.42
CA SER A 17 19.19 -10.21 0.63
C SER A 17 20.10 -11.42 0.82
N LEU A 18 19.81 -12.28 1.81
CA LEU A 18 20.52 -13.54 2.04
C LEU A 18 20.30 -14.56 0.91
N ARG A 19 19.31 -14.33 0.04
CA ARG A 19 19.01 -15.20 -1.10
C ARG A 19 19.74 -14.71 -2.35
N SER A 20 20.28 -15.66 -3.12
CA SER A 20 20.90 -15.36 -4.42
C SER A 20 19.85 -14.97 -5.47
N GLY A 21 20.17 -13.96 -6.28
CA GLY A 21 19.34 -13.51 -7.41
C GLY A 21 18.84 -12.08 -7.24
N ASN A 22 17.95 -11.66 -8.14
CA ASN A 22 17.38 -10.31 -8.10
C ASN A 22 16.37 -10.19 -6.95
N LEU A 23 16.48 -9.12 -6.16
CA LEU A 23 15.56 -8.80 -5.07
C LEU A 23 14.82 -7.49 -5.39
N PHE A 24 13.51 -7.57 -5.48
CA PHE A 24 12.64 -6.41 -5.66
C PHE A 24 11.37 -6.59 -4.82
N CYS A 25 11.12 -5.67 -3.89
CA CYS A 25 9.89 -5.65 -3.10
C CYS A 25 9.59 -4.22 -2.64
N SER A 26 8.36 -3.98 -2.20
CA SER A 26 7.99 -2.73 -1.53
C SER A 26 7.82 -2.98 -0.03
N PRO A 27 8.81 -2.64 0.81
CA PRO A 27 8.68 -2.76 2.27
C PRO A 27 7.46 -2.00 2.79
N ALA A 28 7.12 -0.86 2.18
CA ALA A 28 5.99 -0.05 2.61
C ALA A 28 4.65 -0.78 2.42
N ILE A 29 4.46 -1.52 1.31
CA ILE A 29 3.25 -2.33 1.10
C ILE A 29 3.19 -3.54 2.03
N ILE A 30 4.32 -4.22 2.25
CA ILE A 30 4.40 -5.35 3.20
C ILE A 30 4.05 -4.86 4.61
N ARG A 31 4.60 -3.73 5.01
CA ARG A 31 4.32 -3.11 6.30
C ARG A 31 2.85 -2.74 6.44
N LEU A 32 2.24 -2.16 5.40
CA LEU A 32 0.83 -1.81 5.37
C LEU A 32 -0.07 -3.05 5.55
N ALA A 33 0.23 -4.15 4.84
CA ALA A 33 -0.50 -5.41 4.97
C ALA A 33 -0.40 -6.00 6.38
N LEU A 34 0.79 -6.01 6.97
CA LEU A 34 1.00 -6.48 8.34
C LEU A 34 0.37 -5.54 9.37
N ALA A 35 0.30 -4.24 9.11
CA ALA A 35 -0.38 -3.29 9.98
C ALA A 35 -1.92 -3.51 9.98
N MET A 36 -2.51 -3.93 8.86
CA MET A 36 -3.91 -4.37 8.86
C MET A 36 -4.12 -5.59 9.76
N ALA A 37 -3.21 -6.56 9.73
CA ALA A 37 -3.27 -7.72 10.62
C ALA A 37 -3.06 -7.33 12.10
N TYR A 38 -2.17 -6.36 12.37
CA TYR A 38 -1.93 -5.81 13.71
C TYR A 38 -3.21 -5.23 14.34
N ALA A 39 -4.12 -4.63 13.56
CA ALA A 39 -5.38 -4.10 14.08
C ALA A 39 -6.23 -5.17 14.79
N GLY A 40 -6.13 -6.42 14.33
CA GLY A 40 -6.81 -7.57 14.92
C GLY A 40 -6.06 -8.24 16.08
N ALA A 41 -4.75 -8.02 16.20
CA ALA A 41 -3.89 -8.68 17.18
C ALA A 41 -4.13 -8.20 18.62
N ARG A 42 -3.83 -9.04 19.60
CA ARG A 42 -3.93 -8.72 21.05
C ARG A 42 -2.77 -9.36 21.81
N GLY A 43 -2.54 -8.90 23.05
CA GLY A 43 -1.50 -9.42 23.93
C GLY A 43 -0.11 -9.38 23.29
N ASP A 44 0.66 -10.43 23.53
CA ASP A 44 2.05 -10.55 23.06
C ASP A 44 2.18 -10.41 21.54
N THR A 45 1.24 -10.97 20.78
CA THR A 45 1.23 -10.84 19.31
C THR A 45 1.14 -9.37 18.89
N ALA A 46 0.27 -8.57 19.53
CA ALA A 46 0.19 -7.15 19.22
C ALA A 46 1.51 -6.43 19.57
N SER A 47 2.08 -6.72 20.74
CA SER A 47 3.33 -6.09 21.19
C SER A 47 4.54 -6.44 20.30
N GLU A 48 4.63 -7.68 19.82
CA GLU A 48 5.65 -8.09 18.87
C GLU A 48 5.48 -7.41 17.52
N MET A 49 4.27 -7.41 16.98
CA MET A 49 3.98 -6.75 15.71
C MET A 49 4.26 -5.25 15.77
N GLN A 50 3.88 -4.58 16.87
CA GLN A 50 4.15 -3.15 17.05
C GLN A 50 5.66 -2.85 16.99
N ARG A 51 6.48 -3.67 17.65
CA ARG A 51 7.95 -3.53 17.65
C ARG A 51 8.54 -3.78 16.27
N VAL A 52 8.22 -4.91 15.66
CA VAL A 52 8.78 -5.30 14.34
C VAL A 52 8.38 -4.31 13.27
N LEU A 53 7.11 -3.89 13.25
CA LEU A 53 6.60 -2.92 12.30
C LEU A 53 6.97 -1.48 12.67
N ALA A 54 7.78 -1.24 13.72
CA ALA A 54 8.20 0.08 14.17
C ALA A 54 7.02 1.10 14.24
N LEU A 55 5.88 0.67 14.78
CA LEU A 55 4.66 1.50 14.82
C LEU A 55 4.77 2.58 15.89
N GLY A 56 4.63 3.84 15.48
CA GLY A 56 4.59 4.99 16.37
C GLY A 56 3.21 5.20 17.02
N PRO A 57 3.07 6.25 17.84
CA PRO A 57 1.83 6.54 18.57
C PRO A 57 0.64 6.87 17.66
N GLU A 58 0.89 7.35 16.43
CA GLU A 58 -0.18 7.58 15.44
C GLU A 58 -0.81 6.28 14.89
N GLY A 59 -0.20 5.12 15.17
CA GLY A 59 -0.76 3.79 14.88
C GLY A 59 -1.21 3.61 13.43
N HIS A 60 -2.50 3.34 13.25
CA HIS A 60 -3.10 3.10 11.93
C HIS A 60 -3.31 4.39 11.11
N THR A 61 -3.56 5.53 11.78
CA THR A 61 -3.79 6.84 11.14
C THR A 61 -2.59 7.29 10.30
N ALA A 62 -1.39 6.92 10.73
CA ALA A 62 -0.16 7.12 9.99
C ALA A 62 -0.26 6.57 8.55
N PHE A 63 -0.76 5.35 8.40
CA PHE A 63 -0.88 4.71 7.09
C PHE A 63 -1.93 5.37 6.19
N THR A 64 -3.03 5.86 6.76
CA THR A 64 -4.02 6.63 6.00
C THR A 64 -3.41 7.89 5.38
N LYS A 65 -2.61 8.63 6.15
CA LYS A 65 -1.91 9.83 5.66
C LYS A 65 -0.96 9.47 4.51
N LEU A 66 -0.23 8.37 4.65
CA LEU A 66 0.68 7.86 3.62
C LEU A 66 -0.07 7.50 2.32
N LEU A 67 -1.13 6.69 2.42
CA LEU A 67 -1.94 6.28 1.27
C LEU A 67 -2.54 7.46 0.52
N ARG A 68 -3.10 8.44 1.26
CA ARG A 68 -3.63 9.68 0.66
C ARG A 68 -2.54 10.55 0.03
N GLY A 69 -1.35 10.57 0.62
CA GLY A 69 -0.19 11.24 0.03
C GLY A 69 0.22 10.61 -1.30
N TRP A 70 0.24 9.28 -1.38
CA TRP A 70 0.54 8.56 -2.61
C TRP A 70 -0.55 8.71 -3.67
N GLU A 71 -1.82 8.75 -3.29
CA GLU A 71 -2.93 9.05 -4.21
C GLU A 71 -2.74 10.41 -4.89
N LYS A 72 -2.37 11.44 -4.13
CA LYS A 72 -2.03 12.77 -4.68
C LYS A 72 -0.83 12.75 -5.62
N LEU A 73 0.20 11.96 -5.31
CA LEU A 73 1.38 11.83 -6.17
C LEU A 73 1.12 11.01 -7.44
N ALA A 74 0.20 10.04 -7.39
CA ALA A 74 -0.20 9.22 -8.52
C ALA A 74 -1.15 9.96 -9.48
N HIS A 75 -1.80 11.02 -9.01
CA HIS A 75 -2.64 11.95 -9.77
C HIS A 75 -2.06 13.37 -9.70
N PRO A 76 -0.88 13.63 -10.30
CA PRO A 76 -0.31 14.96 -10.31
C PRO A 76 -1.08 15.80 -11.33
N ASP A 77 -2.21 16.36 -10.92
CA ASP A 77 -2.62 17.63 -11.51
C ASP A 77 -1.54 18.63 -11.06
N ASP A 78 -0.50 18.86 -11.88
CA ASP A 78 0.54 19.84 -11.59
C ASP A 78 0.06 21.21 -12.07
N PRO A 79 -0.48 22.06 -11.16
CA PRO A 79 -0.98 23.38 -11.55
C PRO A 79 0.13 24.25 -12.14
N CYS A 80 1.39 24.02 -11.78
CA CYS A 80 2.51 24.81 -12.27
C CYS A 80 2.80 24.52 -13.75
N VAL A 81 2.56 23.29 -14.21
CA VAL A 81 2.70 22.97 -15.63
C VAL A 81 1.48 23.42 -16.42
N ALA A 82 0.27 23.30 -15.87
CA ALA A 82 -0.93 23.86 -16.51
C ALA A 82 -0.81 25.39 -16.69
N GLU A 83 -0.33 26.11 -15.69
CA GLU A 83 -0.08 27.56 -15.76
C GLU A 83 1.05 27.92 -16.75
N ARG A 84 2.16 27.19 -16.77
CA ARG A 84 3.27 27.42 -17.70
C ARG A 84 2.91 27.10 -19.15
N ALA A 85 2.09 26.08 -19.37
CA ALA A 85 1.61 25.69 -20.68
C ALA A 85 0.58 26.71 -21.22
N ALA A 86 -0.26 27.27 -20.34
CA ALA A 86 -1.15 28.39 -20.68
C ALA A 86 -0.41 29.70 -21.00
N ALA A 87 0.78 29.92 -20.44
CA ALA A 87 1.59 31.13 -20.67
C ALA A 87 2.31 31.15 -22.02
N ASP A 88 2.60 30.00 -22.61
CA ASP A 88 3.18 29.88 -23.96
C ASP A 88 2.53 28.71 -24.73
N PRO A 89 1.49 29.00 -25.55
CA PRO A 89 0.78 27.99 -26.32
C PRO A 89 1.66 27.21 -27.30
N ALA A 90 2.80 27.77 -27.74
CA ALA A 90 3.72 27.08 -28.64
C ALA A 90 4.52 25.98 -27.92
N MET A 91 4.69 26.12 -26.59
CA MET A 91 5.39 25.16 -25.73
C MET A 91 4.45 24.16 -25.03
N GLN A 92 3.13 24.29 -25.21
CA GLN A 92 2.11 23.40 -24.64
C GLN A 92 2.46 21.91 -24.83
N LYS A 93 2.76 21.51 -26.07
CA LYS A 93 3.08 20.12 -26.42
C LYS A 93 4.37 19.64 -25.73
N TYR A 94 5.37 20.50 -25.60
CA TYR A 94 6.62 20.18 -24.91
C TYR A 94 6.38 19.90 -23.42
N TYR A 95 5.56 20.72 -22.77
CA TYR A 95 5.21 20.53 -21.36
C TYR A 95 4.36 19.27 -21.13
N GLU A 96 3.43 18.96 -22.04
CA GLU A 96 2.66 17.71 -22.00
C GLU A 96 3.55 16.47 -22.16
N ASP A 97 4.48 16.48 -23.12
CA ASP A 97 5.45 15.39 -23.33
C ASP A 97 6.41 15.23 -22.14
N GLU A 98 6.84 16.35 -21.53
CA GLU A 98 7.72 16.33 -20.35
C GLU A 98 7.00 15.84 -19.09
N LEU A 99 5.72 16.18 -18.91
CA LEU A 99 4.86 15.62 -17.88
C LEU A 99 4.68 14.11 -18.05
N ASP A 100 4.39 13.64 -19.27
CA ASP A 100 4.18 12.21 -19.52
C ASP A 100 5.46 11.41 -19.30
N ARG A 101 6.63 11.94 -19.69
CA ARG A 101 7.94 11.35 -19.38
C ARG A 101 8.24 11.25 -17.88
N ARG A 102 7.74 12.19 -17.09
CA ARG A 102 7.93 12.24 -15.63
C ARG A 102 6.81 11.54 -14.86
N ARG A 103 5.78 11.04 -15.54
CA ARG A 103 4.60 10.45 -14.92
C ARG A 103 4.91 9.07 -14.35
N ILE A 104 5.16 9.04 -13.04
CA ILE A 104 5.21 7.78 -12.29
C ILE A 104 3.78 7.37 -11.96
N VAL A 105 3.33 6.26 -12.54
CA VAL A 105 2.02 5.67 -12.20
C VAL A 105 2.21 4.69 -11.04
N LEU A 106 1.87 5.13 -9.83
CA LEU A 106 1.82 4.26 -8.65
C LEU A 106 0.36 3.81 -8.41
N ARG A 107 0.10 2.51 -8.52
CA ARG A 107 -1.21 1.93 -8.15
C ARG A 107 -1.03 1.02 -6.95
N VAL A 108 -1.73 1.33 -5.86
CA VAL A 108 -1.74 0.54 -4.63
C VAL A 108 -3.03 -0.25 -4.56
N VAL A 109 -2.94 -1.58 -4.48
CA VAL A 109 -4.10 -2.46 -4.37
C VAL A 109 -3.87 -3.40 -3.20
N ASN A 110 -4.58 -3.15 -2.10
CA ASN A 110 -4.57 -4.03 -0.93
C ASN A 110 -5.98 -4.55 -0.68
N ARG A 111 -6.06 -5.83 -0.34
CA ARG A 111 -7.30 -6.48 0.06
C ARG A 111 -6.99 -7.61 1.01
N LEU A 112 -7.82 -7.77 2.03
CA LEU A 112 -7.85 -8.95 2.87
C LEU A 112 -9.00 -9.85 2.41
N TRP A 113 -8.78 -11.16 2.46
CA TRP A 113 -9.79 -12.16 2.16
C TRP A 113 -10.08 -12.98 3.41
N ALA A 114 -11.35 -13.00 3.80
CA ALA A 114 -11.85 -13.77 4.91
C ALA A 114 -12.49 -15.09 4.45
N GLN A 115 -12.44 -16.08 5.33
CA GLN A 115 -13.23 -17.30 5.18
C GLN A 115 -14.72 -16.98 5.32
N SER A 116 -15.53 -17.50 4.40
CA SER A 116 -16.99 -17.40 4.47
C SER A 116 -17.54 -17.95 5.80
N GLY A 117 -18.48 -17.22 6.41
CA GLY A 117 -19.16 -17.61 7.65
C GLY A 117 -18.45 -17.19 8.95
N TYR A 118 -17.26 -16.60 8.88
CA TYR A 118 -16.59 -16.04 10.05
C TYR A 118 -17.00 -14.59 10.32
N ARG A 119 -17.35 -14.26 11.56
CA ARG A 119 -17.74 -12.89 11.94
C ARG A 119 -16.54 -12.07 12.36
N PHE A 120 -16.42 -10.86 11.79
CA PHE A 120 -15.42 -9.86 12.17
C PHE A 120 -16.09 -8.75 12.99
N ARG A 121 -15.31 -8.10 13.86
CA ARG A 121 -15.78 -6.93 14.60
C ARG A 121 -16.00 -5.76 13.65
N ASP A 122 -17.09 -5.03 13.82
CA ASP A 122 -17.43 -3.87 12.99
C ASP A 122 -16.35 -2.79 13.02
N GLU A 123 -15.73 -2.57 14.18
CA GLU A 123 -14.61 -1.63 14.34
C GLU A 123 -13.40 -2.00 13.45
N PHE A 124 -13.11 -3.30 13.33
CA PHE A 124 -12.03 -3.78 12.47
C PHE A 124 -12.38 -3.58 10.99
N LEU A 125 -13.62 -3.88 10.61
CA LEU A 125 -14.10 -3.66 9.24
C LEU A 125 -14.10 -2.17 8.86
N ALA A 126 -14.53 -1.30 9.76
CA ALA A 126 -14.51 0.14 9.58
C ALA A 126 -13.08 0.67 9.41
N LEU A 127 -12.14 0.21 10.25
CA LEU A 127 -10.73 0.57 10.14
C LEU A 127 -10.13 0.17 8.78
N LEU A 128 -10.39 -1.05 8.30
CA LEU A 128 -9.91 -1.51 6.99
C LEU A 128 -10.45 -0.65 5.83
N ARG A 129 -11.73 -0.30 5.89
CA ARG A 129 -12.39 0.53 4.86
C ARG A 129 -11.88 1.97 4.91
N ASP A 130 -11.86 2.58 6.08
CA ASP A 130 -11.72 4.04 6.24
C ASP A 130 -10.26 4.49 6.31
N GLN A 131 -9.39 3.65 6.86
CA GLN A 131 -7.96 3.97 7.04
C GLN A 131 -7.07 3.31 5.99
N TYR A 132 -7.38 2.08 5.59
CA TYR A 132 -6.55 1.30 4.67
C TYR A 132 -7.07 1.27 3.23
N LEU A 133 -8.28 1.80 2.98
CA LEU A 133 -8.94 1.75 1.67
C LEU A 133 -9.03 0.31 1.11
N ALA A 134 -9.11 -0.67 2.01
CA ALA A 134 -8.98 -2.10 1.72
C ALA A 134 -10.12 -2.89 2.37
N PRO A 135 -11.38 -2.71 1.91
CA PRO A 135 -12.51 -3.43 2.48
C PRO A 135 -12.29 -4.95 2.39
N LEU A 136 -12.69 -5.64 3.46
CA LEU A 136 -12.59 -7.10 3.55
C LEU A 136 -13.48 -7.75 2.49
N ALA A 137 -12.92 -8.70 1.75
CA ALA A 137 -13.67 -9.52 0.81
C ALA A 137 -13.83 -10.95 1.35
N GLU A 138 -14.90 -11.63 0.96
CA GLU A 138 -15.09 -13.04 1.31
C GLU A 138 -14.46 -13.95 0.25
N SER A 139 -13.91 -15.08 0.70
CA SER A 139 -13.44 -16.17 -0.14
C SER A 139 -14.19 -17.44 0.23
N THR A 140 -14.67 -18.15 -0.80
CA THR A 140 -15.38 -19.43 -0.69
C THR A 140 -14.43 -20.64 -0.58
N SER A 141 -13.11 -20.44 -0.50
CA SER A 141 -12.15 -21.54 -0.49
C SER A 141 -12.11 -22.25 0.86
N THR A 142 -12.90 -23.31 1.01
CA THR A 142 -12.76 -24.31 2.07
C THR A 142 -11.76 -25.38 1.60
N ALA A 143 -10.55 -25.35 2.16
CA ALA A 143 -9.58 -26.45 2.18
C ALA A 143 -9.41 -27.28 0.87
N THR A 144 -8.74 -26.71 -0.14
CA THR A 144 -7.80 -27.44 -1.00
C THR A 144 -6.90 -26.42 -1.72
N PRO A 145 -5.55 -26.51 -1.66
CA PRO A 145 -4.68 -25.56 -2.35
C PRO A 145 -4.64 -25.91 -3.83
N LYS A 146 -5.72 -25.66 -4.56
CA LYS A 146 -5.71 -25.67 -6.03
C LYS A 146 -6.21 -24.33 -6.55
N ARG A 147 -5.23 -23.54 -7.02
CA ARG A 147 -5.37 -22.56 -8.11
C ARG A 147 -6.25 -21.33 -7.81
N GLY A 148 -5.90 -20.58 -6.75
CA GLY A 148 -6.44 -19.24 -6.48
C GLY A 148 -5.88 -18.10 -7.36
N ALA A 149 -4.96 -18.39 -8.29
CA ALA A 149 -4.44 -17.42 -9.24
C ALA A 149 -5.08 -17.63 -10.62
N ARG A 150 -6.27 -17.05 -10.87
CA ARG A 150 -6.75 -16.87 -12.25
C ARG A 150 -5.93 -15.75 -12.89
N ARG A 151 -5.05 -16.13 -13.83
CA ARG A 151 -4.41 -15.18 -14.77
C ARG A 151 -5.52 -14.50 -15.57
N SER A 152 -5.69 -13.19 -15.39
CA SER A 152 -6.41 -12.34 -16.33
C SER A 152 -5.51 -12.14 -17.55
N THR A 153 -5.58 -13.04 -18.52
CA THR A 153 -5.20 -12.74 -19.90
C THR A 153 -6.41 -12.16 -20.59
N SER A 154 -6.38 -10.85 -20.86
CA SER A 154 -7.12 -10.19 -21.94
C SER A 154 -6.01 -9.64 -22.84
N ARG A 155 -5.78 -10.21 -24.03
CA ARG A 155 -6.45 -9.89 -25.31
C ARG A 155 -6.46 -8.40 -25.60
#